data_AF-A0AAV4EJ62-F1
#
_entry.id   AF-A0AAV4EJ62-F1
#
_cell.length_a   1.000
_cell.length_b   1.000
_cell.length_c   1.000
_cell.angle_alpha   90.00
_cell.angle_beta   90.00
_cell.angle_gamma   90.00
#
_symmetry.space_group_name_H-M   'P 1'
#
loop_
_entity.id
_entity.type
_entity.pdbx_description
1 polymer ?
#
loop_
_entity_poly.entity_id
_entity_poly.type
_entity_poly.pdbx_seq_one_letter_code
_entity_poly.pdbx_strand_id
1 'polypeptide(L)'
;AQAQKEYTEVDKDVKRNERKDKKDFIDRLATQAEEAAGCVNLKELYSTTRKLAGKFQQTNKPIKDKDGNTLSSTEEQLRRWTEHFTTVLL
;
A
#
# COMPACT_ATOMS: atom_id res chain seq x y z
N ALA A 1 -0.43 -44.53 12.50
CA ALA A 1 -1.80 -44.17 12.11
C ALA A 1 -2.38 -43.02 12.93
N GLN A 2 -2.29 -43.06 14.27
CA GLN A 2 -2.83 -42.00 15.16
C GLN A 2 -2.12 -40.64 14.98
N ALA A 3 -0.79 -40.60 14.99
CA ALA A 3 -0.01 -39.37 14.80
C ALA A 3 -0.29 -38.66 13.45
N GLN A 4 -0.57 -39.41 12.39
CA GLN A 4 -0.93 -38.82 11.09
C GLN A 4 -2.30 -38.13 11.14
N LYS A 5 -3.27 -38.72 11.85
CA LYS A 5 -4.59 -38.13 12.02
C LYS A 5 -4.51 -36.85 12.85
N GLU A 6 -3.76 -36.88 13.95
CA GLU A 6 -3.53 -35.69 14.79
C GLU A 6 -2.86 -34.55 14.02
N TYR A 7 -1.82 -34.85 13.23
CA TYR A 7 -1.17 -33.86 12.36
C TYR A 7 -2.16 -33.24 11.36
N THR A 8 -3.03 -34.05 10.77
CA THR A 8 -4.01 -33.58 9.77
C THR A 8 -5.07 -32.67 10.39
N GLU A 9 -5.50 -32.94 11.62
CA GLU A 9 -6.45 -32.08 12.33
C GLU A 9 -5.81 -30.74 12.70
N VAL A 10 -4.58 -30.74 13.24
CA VAL A 10 -3.86 -29.51 13.57
C VAL A 10 -3.58 -28.67 12.31
N ASP A 11 -3.20 -29.28 11.18
CA ASP A 11 -2.98 -28.56 9.92
C ASP A 11 -4.26 -27.86 9.41
N LYS A 12 -5.43 -28.50 9.54
CA LYS A 12 -6.72 -27.87 9.19
C LYS A 12 -7.00 -26.66 10.06
N ASP A 13 -6.74 -26.76 11.36
CA ASP A 13 -6.96 -25.67 12.32
C ASP A 13 -6.00 -24.52 12.09
N VAL A 14 -4.72 -24.81 11.84
CA VAL A 14 -3.72 -23.78 11.48
C VAL A 14 -4.14 -23.02 10.23
N LYS A 15 -4.54 -23.72 9.16
CA LYS A 15 -5.01 -23.08 7.92
C LYS A 15 -6.29 -22.27 8.12
N ARG A 16 -7.18 -22.71 9.01
CA ARG A 16 -8.38 -21.96 9.37
C ARG A 16 -8.03 -20.66 10.10
N ASN A 17 -7.12 -20.74 11.07
CA ASN A 17 -6.66 -19.59 11.83
C ASN A 17 -5.90 -18.60 10.94
N GLU A 18 -5.00 -19.06 10.08
CA GLU A 18 -4.28 -18.20 9.13
C GLU A 18 -5.24 -17.41 8.22
N ARG A 19 -6.29 -18.07 7.71
CA ARG A 19 -7.32 -17.40 6.89
C ARG A 19 -8.10 -16.36 7.70
N LYS A 20 -8.41 -16.67 8.96
CA LYS A 20 -9.10 -15.76 9.87
C LYS A 20 -8.23 -14.54 10.17
N ASP A 21 -6.97 -14.75 10.57
CA ASP A 21 -6.03 -13.67 10.87
C ASP A 21 -5.83 -12.75 9.66
N LYS A 22 -5.72 -13.32 8.46
CA LYS A 22 -5.65 -12.52 7.22
C LYS A 22 -6.91 -11.68 7.01
N LYS A 23 -8.09 -12.25 7.26
CA LYS A 23 -9.36 -11.52 7.15
C LYS A 23 -9.43 -10.39 8.18
N ASP A 24 -9.09 -10.68 9.42
CA ASP A 24 -9.10 -9.71 10.53
C ASP A 24 -8.10 -8.57 10.29
N PHE A 25 -6.95 -8.87 9.67
CA PHE A 25 -5.98 -7.84 9.25
C PHE A 25 -6.52 -6.92 8.16
N ILE A 26 -7.16 -7.48 7.13
CA ILE A 26 -7.77 -6.70 6.03
C ILE A 26 -8.91 -5.83 6.56
N ASP A 27 -9.75 -6.39 7.43
CA ASP A 27 -10.88 -5.68 8.05
C ASP A 27 -10.41 -4.46 8.84
N ARG A 28 -9.39 -4.65 9.69
CA ARG A 28 -8.77 -3.55 10.45
C ARG A 28 -8.22 -2.44 9.55
N LEU A 29 -7.57 -2.80 8.44
CA LEU A 29 -7.05 -1.82 7.48
C LEU A 29 -8.18 -1.05 6.78
N ALA A 30 -9.31 -1.71 6.50
CA ALA A 30 -10.48 -1.06 5.91
C ALA A 30 -11.10 -0.06 6.89
N THR A 31 -11.27 -0.43 8.16
CA THR A 31 -11.76 0.49 9.21
C THR A 31 -10.87 1.73 9.33
N GLN A 32 -9.55 1.56 9.34
CA GLN A 32 -8.61 2.68 9.38
C GLN A 32 -8.73 3.60 8.14
N ALA A 33 -9.02 3.03 6.97
CA ALA A 33 -9.25 3.83 5.77
C ALA A 33 -10.55 4.65 5.87
N GLU A 34 -11.63 4.06 6.39
CA GLU A 34 -12.90 4.74 6.61
C GLU A 34 -12.77 5.90 7.61
N GLU A 35 -12.10 5.67 8.74
CA GLU A 35 -11.81 6.70 9.75
C GLU A 35 -10.96 7.84 9.15
N ALA A 36 -9.90 7.51 8.41
CA ALA A 36 -9.05 8.51 7.75
C ALA A 36 -9.83 9.34 6.72
N ALA A 37 -10.77 8.74 5.99
CA ALA A 37 -11.65 9.46 5.08
C ALA A 37 -12.58 10.43 5.83
N GLY A 38 -13.15 10.01 6.96
CA GLY A 38 -13.99 10.86 7.81
C GLY A 38 -13.24 12.05 8.42
N CYS A 39 -11.98 11.85 8.80
CA CYS A 39 -11.12 12.92 9.33
C CYS A 39 -10.44 13.78 8.24
N VAL A 40 -10.71 13.53 6.95
CA VAL A 40 -10.05 14.19 5.80
C VAL A 40 -8.52 14.03 5.85
N ASN A 41 -8.03 12.95 6.48
CA ASN A 41 -6.60 12.61 6.50
C ASN A 41 -6.23 11.84 5.23
N LEU A 42 -6.11 12.59 4.12
CA LEU A 42 -5.84 12.04 2.80
C LEU A 42 -4.52 11.25 2.73
N LYS A 43 -3.52 11.64 3.52
CA LYS A 43 -2.23 10.95 3.56
C LYS A 43 -2.39 9.52 4.08
N GLU A 44 -3.10 9.37 5.19
CA GLU A 44 -3.33 8.08 5.82
C GLU A 44 -4.25 7.21 4.95
N LEU A 45 -5.36 7.78 4.47
CA LEU A 45 -6.28 7.14 3.54
C LEU A 45 -5.57 6.58 2.29
N TYR A 46 -4.71 7.38 1.66
CA TYR A 46 -3.92 6.94 0.51
C TYR A 46 -2.97 5.79 0.87
N SER A 47 -2.29 5.89 2.01
CA SER A 47 -1.34 4.87 2.46
C SER A 47 -2.01 3.53 2.79
N THR A 48 -3.16 3.53 3.46
CA THR A 48 -3.91 2.34 3.86
C THR A 48 -4.55 1.68 2.63
N THR A 49 -5.16 2.48 1.75
CA THR A 49 -5.72 2.00 0.48
C THR A 49 -4.65 1.38 -0.41
N ARG A 50 -3.44 1.97 -0.43
CA ARG A 50 -2.29 1.41 -1.16
C ARG A 50 -1.83 0.06 -0.59
N LYS A 51 -1.84 -0.11 0.74
CA LYS A 51 -1.56 -1.39 1.40
C LYS A 51 -2.61 -2.44 1.05
N LEU A 52 -3.90 -2.08 1.09
CA LEU A 52 -5.03 -2.96 0.75
C LEU A 52 -5.02 -3.41 -0.72
N ALA A 53 -4.64 -2.52 -1.64
CA ALA A 53 -4.63 -2.83 -3.06
C ALA A 53 -3.66 -3.97 -3.44
N GLY A 54 -2.72 -4.35 -2.56
CA GLY A 54 -1.71 -5.40 -2.81
C GLY A 54 -0.74 -5.10 -3.96
N LYS A 55 -1.00 -4.04 -4.73
CA LYS A 55 -0.19 -3.51 -5.82
C LYS A 55 0.87 -2.58 -5.27
N PHE A 56 1.73 -3.08 -4.38
CA PHE A 56 3.02 -2.43 -4.17
C PHE A 56 3.96 -2.85 -5.31
N GLN A 57 3.72 -2.30 -6.50
CA GLN A 57 4.82 -2.09 -7.44
C GLN A 57 5.53 -0.86 -6.90
N GLN A 58 6.76 -1.03 -6.43
CA GLN A 58 7.63 0.09 -6.12
C GLN A 58 7.97 0.75 -7.46
N THR A 59 7.07 1.62 -7.94
CA THR A 59 7.34 2.46 -9.10
C THR A 59 8.27 3.57 -8.63
N ASN A 60 9.53 3.22 -8.31
CA ASN A 60 10.65 4.15 -8.34
C ASN A 60 10.92 4.50 -9.80
N LYS A 61 9.89 5.00 -10.49
CA LYS A 61 10.04 5.52 -11.84
C LYS A 61 10.87 6.78 -11.69
N PRO A 62 12.04 6.87 -12.35
CA PRO A 62 12.81 8.09 -12.34
C PRO A 62 11.95 9.25 -12.83
N ILE A 63 11.98 10.37 -12.11
CA ILE A 63 11.27 11.59 -12.52
C ILE A 63 11.94 12.10 -13.78
N LYS A 64 11.12 12.46 -14.77
CA LYS A 64 11.58 13.00 -16.05
C LYS A 64 11.32 14.50 -16.16
N ASP A 65 12.19 15.20 -16.86
CA ASP A 65 11.95 16.59 -17.28
C ASP A 65 10.83 16.66 -18.34
N LYS A 66 10.59 17.86 -18.89
CA LYS A 66 9.58 18.07 -19.94
C LYS A 66 9.99 17.43 -21.28
N ASP A 67 11.29 17.24 -21.50
CA ASP A 67 11.88 16.71 -22.73
C ASP A 67 12.08 15.17 -22.68
N GLY A 68 11.78 14.55 -21.53
CA GLY A 68 11.81 13.10 -21.32
C GLY A 68 13.10 12.53 -20.72
N ASN A 69 14.06 13.38 -20.33
CA ASN A 69 15.31 12.98 -19.69
C ASN A 69 15.12 12.69 -18.21
N THR A 70 15.85 11.70 -17.69
CA THR A 70 15.81 11.32 -16.28
C THR A 70 16.59 12.31 -15.41
N LEU A 71 15.94 12.82 -14.37
CA LEU A 71 16.54 13.68 -13.36
C LEU A 71 17.25 12.85 -12.29
N SER A 72 18.57 13.00 -12.19
CA SER A 72 19.41 12.24 -11.26
C SER A 72 19.56 12.89 -9.88
N SER A 73 19.41 14.21 -9.77
CA SER A 73 19.56 14.94 -8.50
C SER A 73 18.23 15.21 -7.80
N THR A 74 18.22 15.10 -6.46
CA THR A 74 17.05 15.44 -5.63
C THR A 74 16.60 16.89 -5.83
N GLU A 75 17.53 17.83 -6.02
CA GLU A 75 17.22 19.25 -6.21
C GLU A 75 16.49 19.50 -7.53
N GLU A 76 16.91 18.85 -8.61
CA GLU A 76 16.27 18.93 -9.92
C GLU A 76 14.87 18.32 -9.89
N GLN A 77 14.70 17.20 -9.19
CA GLN A 77 13.41 16.57 -8.98
C GLN A 77 12.45 17.51 -8.23
N LEU A 78 12.91 18.13 -7.14
CA LEU A 78 12.10 19.10 -6.38
C LEU A 78 11.72 20.31 -7.24
N ARG A 79 12.66 20.87 -8.02
CA ARG A 79 12.36 21.97 -8.96
C ARG A 79 11.29 21.56 -9.97
N ARG A 80 11.40 20.35 -10.53
CA ARG A 80 10.41 19.80 -11.47
C ARG A 80 9.02 19.61 -10.86
N TRP A 81 8.94 19.20 -9.59
CA TRP A 81 7.69 19.11 -8.84
C TRP A 81 7.07 20.50 -8.63
N THR A 82 7.87 21.49 -8.24
CA THR A 82 7.40 22.88 -8.07
C THR A 82 6.87 23.45 -9.37
N GLU A 83 7.60 23.29 -10.49
CA GLU A 83 7.12 23.72 -11.82
C GLU A 83 5.82 23.02 -12.23
N HIS A 84 5.69 21.72 -11.95
CA HIS A 84 4.47 20.98 -12.30
C HIS A 84 3.26 21.49 -11.52
N PHE A 85 3.39 21.59 -10.20
CA PHE A 85 2.28 22.00 -9.35
C PHE A 85 1.92 23.47 -9.53
N THR A 86 2.90 24.35 -9.77
CA THR A 86 2.60 25.74 -10.12
C THR A 86 1.84 25.84 -11.44
N THR A 87 2.20 25.06 -12.46
CA THR A 87 1.48 25.06 -13.75
C THR A 87 0.08 24.45 -13.65
N VAL A 88 -0.14 23.45 -12.78
CA VAL A 88 -1.43 22.75 -12.65
C VAL A 88 -2.41 23.48 -11.72
N LEU A 89 -1.90 24.24 -10.75
CA LEU A 89 -2.72 24.95 -9.75
C LEU A 89 -2.94 26.45 -10.06
N LEU A 90 -2.30 26.98 -11.10
CA LEU A 90 -2.56 28.27 -11.72
C LEU A 90 -3.44 28.10 -12.97
#